data_AF-A0A1A7PUA5-F1
#
_entry.id   AF-A0A1A7PUA5-F1
#
_cell.length_a   1.000
_cell.length_b   1.000
_cell.length_c   1.000
_cell.angle_alpha   90.00
_cell.angle_beta   90.00
_cell.angle_gamma   90.00
#
_symmetry.space_group_name_H-M   'P 1'
#
loop_
_entity.id
_entity.type
_entity.pdbx_description
1 polymer ?
#
loop_
_entity_poly.entity_id
_entity_poly.type
_entity_poly.pdbx_seq_one_letter_code
_entity_poly.pdbx_strand_id
1 'polypeptide(L)' 'MSIQDNKKRVGNPPFQFRLSPELRLAIEKAVAQDGDGNISAWIKRIIRKELSSRGIEPKA' A
#
# COMPACT_ATOMS: atom_id res chain seq x y z
N MET A 1 -26.95 11.42 26.72
CA MET A 1 -26.01 10.28 26.65
C MET A 1 -26.36 9.45 25.44
N SER A 2 -25.63 9.60 24.35
CA SER A 2 -25.68 8.63 23.24
C SER A 2 -24.32 7.97 23.18
N ILE A 3 -24.30 6.75 23.71
CA ILE A 3 -23.23 5.78 23.64
C ILE A 3 -23.02 5.49 22.15
N GLN A 4 -21.94 6.01 21.57
CA GLN A 4 -21.40 5.50 20.32
C GLN A 4 -20.03 4.90 20.60
N ASP A 5 -20.04 3.89 21.46
CA ASP A 5 -18.98 2.92 21.55
C ASP A 5 -18.93 2.08 20.27
N ASN A 6 -17.71 1.63 19.95
CA ASN A 6 -17.39 0.53 19.05
C ASN A 6 -17.04 0.86 17.59
N LYS A 7 -15.79 1.32 17.37
CA LYS A 7 -14.86 0.59 16.48
C LYS A 7 -13.40 1.03 16.67
N LYS A 8 -12.77 0.59 17.77
CA LYS A 8 -11.32 0.35 17.77
C LYS A 8 -11.02 -0.88 16.89
N ARG A 9 -11.18 -0.75 15.57
CA ARG A 9 -10.54 -1.68 14.63
C ARG A 9 -9.09 -1.25 14.58
N VAL A 10 -8.26 -1.92 15.38
CA VAL A 10 -6.80 -1.82 15.38
C VAL A 10 -6.29 -2.34 14.03
N GLY A 11 -6.50 -1.55 12.98
CA GLY A 11 -5.91 -1.73 11.66
C GLY A 11 -5.16 -0.45 11.36
N ASN A 12 -3.90 -0.58 10.94
CA ASN A 12 -3.07 0.56 10.56
C ASN A 12 -3.89 1.52 9.68
N PRO A 13 -3.94 2.83 9.99
CA PRO A 13 -4.77 3.77 9.26
C PRO A 13 -4.50 3.68 7.75
N PRO A 14 -5.54 3.76 6.90
CA PRO A 14 -5.36 3.68 5.46
C PRO A 14 -4.46 4.83 5.01
N PHE A 15 -3.36 4.49 4.36
CA PHE A 15 -2.48 5.49 3.76
C PHE A 15 -3.14 6.03 2.50
N GLN A 16 -3.64 7.27 2.55
CA GLN A 16 -4.28 7.89 1.40
C GLN A 16 -3.21 8.39 0.43
N PHE A 17 -3.12 7.74 -0.73
CA PHE A 17 -2.13 8.09 -1.73
C PHE A 17 -2.75 9.03 -2.78
N ARG A 18 -2.22 10.25 -2.87
CA ARG A 18 -2.61 11.20 -3.92
C ARG A 18 -1.72 10.95 -5.13
N LEU A 19 -2.26 10.25 -6.12
CA LEU A 19 -1.60 9.98 -7.39
C LEU A 19 -2.07 10.96 -8.45
N SER A 20 -1.15 11.45 -9.27
CA SER A 20 -1.54 12.05 -10.55
C SER A 20 -2.16 10.96 -11.45
N PRO A 21 -3.10 11.32 -12.35
CA PRO A 21 -3.72 10.36 -13.26
C PRO A 21 -2.71 9.60 -14.12
N GLU A 22 -1.65 10.27 -14.55
CA GLU A 22 -0.59 9.67 -15.38
C GLU A 22 0.20 8.60 -14.61
N LEU A 23 0.57 8.90 -13.36
CA LEU A 23 1.29 7.95 -12.51
C LEU A 23 0.42 6.74 -12.19
N ARG A 24 -0.89 6.97 -11.97
CA ARG A 24 -1.86 5.90 -11.77
C ARG A 24 -1.90 4.93 -12.95
N LEU A 25 -1.96 5.44 -14.18
CA LEU A 25 -1.96 4.63 -15.41
C LEU A 25 -0.65 3.86 -15.59
N ALA A 26 0.49 4.48 -15.29
CA ALA A 26 1.79 3.82 -15.36
C ALA A 26 1.88 2.65 -14.38
N ILE A 27 1.39 2.83 -13.14
CA ILE A 27 1.33 1.78 -12.12
C ILE A 27 0.43 0.63 -12.58
N GLU A 28 -0.76 0.92 -13.12
CA GLU A 28 -1.68 -0.12 -13.63
C GLU A 28 -1.05 -0.97 -14.73
N LYS A 29 -0.32 -0.36 -15.66
CA LYS A 29 0.43 -1.08 -16.69
C LYS A 29 1.51 -1.98 -16.09
N ALA A 30 2.28 -1.47 -15.13
CA ALA A 30 3.34 -2.24 -14.48
C ALA A 30 2.78 -3.43 -13.68
N VAL A 31 1.65 -3.24 -12.99
CA VAL A 31 0.95 -4.30 -12.23
C VAL A 31 0.47 -5.41 -13.18
N ALA A 32 -0.10 -5.04 -14.32
CA ALA A 32 -0.53 -6.00 -15.33
C ALA A 32 0.65 -6.78 -15.94
N GLN A 33 1.80 -6.12 -16.15
CA GLN A 33 3.02 -6.77 -16.65
C GLN A 33 3.64 -7.73 -15.62
N ASP A 34 3.65 -7.36 -14.34
CA ASP A 34 4.21 -8.16 -13.26
C ASP A 34 3.26 -9.29 -12.80
N GLY A 35 2.01 -9.30 -13.26
CA GLY A 35 1.00 -10.30 -12.89
C GLY A 35 0.51 -10.17 -11.44
N ASP A 36 0.73 -9.02 -10.79
CA ASP A 36 0.29 -8.79 -9.42
C ASP A 36 -1.23 -8.57 -9.37
N GLY A 37 -1.92 -9.24 -8.44
CA GLY A 37 -3.40 -9.24 -8.40
C GLY A 37 -4.04 -7.90 -8.05
N ASN A 38 -3.29 -6.97 -7.43
CA ASN A 38 -3.73 -5.59 -7.22
C ASN A 38 -2.54 -4.65 -6.98
N ILE A 39 -2.79 -3.35 -7.16
CA ILE A 39 -1.81 -2.28 -7.02
C ILE A 39 -1.23 -2.20 -5.62
N SER A 40 -2.02 -2.46 -4.58
CA SER A 40 -1.55 -2.43 -3.19
C SER A 40 -0.51 -3.52 -2.92
N ALA A 41 -0.71 -4.72 -3.46
CA ALA A 41 0.24 -5.83 -3.35
C ALA A 41 1.53 -5.54 -4.12
N TRP A 42 1.40 -5.03 -5.35
CA TRP A 42 2.52 -4.59 -6.17
C TRP A 42 3.35 -3.50 -5.45
N ILE A 43 2.70 -2.45 -4.95
CA ILE A 43 3.36 -1.37 -4.21
C ILE A 43 4.08 -1.90 -2.96
N LYS A 44 3.44 -2.77 -2.16
CA LYS A 44 4.10 -3.38 -0.99
C LYS A 44 5.35 -4.18 -1.37
N ARG A 45 5.31 -4.89 -2.51
CA ARG A 45 6.46 -5.64 -3.03
C ARG A 45 7.60 -4.71 -3.42
N ILE A 46 7.31 -3.64 -4.17
CA ILE A 46 8.32 -2.64 -4.56
C ILE A 46 8.93 -1.96 -3.33
N ILE A 47 8.10 -1.51 -2.38
CA ILE A 47 8.58 -0.87 -1.14
C ILE A 47 9.44 -1.84 -0.33
N ARG A 48 9.04 -3.11 -0.18
CA ARG A 48 9.84 -4.09 0.56
C ARG A 48 11.19 -4.34 -0.10
N LYS A 49 11.23 -4.45 -1.43
CA LYS A 49 12.49 -4.58 -2.19
C LYS A 49 13.40 -3.37 -1.97
N GLU A 50 12.85 -2.17 -2.04
CA GLU A 50 13.60 -0.93 -1.83
C GLU A 50 14.13 -0.82 -0.39
N LEU A 51 13.31 -1.15 0.60
CA LEU A 51 13.72 -1.16 2.01
C LEU A 51 14.84 -2.18 2.27
N SER A 52 14.72 -3.39 1.73
CA SER A 52 15.74 -4.44 1.86
C SER A 52 17.05 -4.05 1.16
N SER A 53 16.97 -3.41 -0.02
CA SER A 53 18.14 -2.84 -0.72
C SER A 53 18.88 -1.79 0.13
N ARG A 54 18.15 -1.07 0.99
CA ARG A 54 18.72 -0.10 1.96
C ARG A 54 19.12 -0.72 3.30
N GLY A 55 19.00 -2.04 3.47
CA GLY A 55 19.25 -2.74 4.73
C GLY A 55 18.22 -2.45 5.83
N ILE A 56 17.06 -1.90 5.47
CA ILE A 56 15.97 -1.60 6.40
C ILE A 56 15.00 -2.78 6.38
N GLU A 57 15.14 -3.69 7.34
CA GLU A 57 14.20 -4.80 7.50
C GLU A 57 12.97 -4.32 8.30
N PRO A 58 11.76 -4.37 7.72
CA PRO A 58 10.55 -4.05 8.47
C PRO A 58 10.38 -5.08 9.59
N LYS A 59 10.52 -4.64 10.85
CA LYS A 59 10.20 -5.48 12.01
C LYS A 59 8.71 -5.85 11.93
N ALA A 60 8.46 -7.13 11.70
CA ALA A 60 7.14 -7.74 11.69
C ALA A 60 6.44 -7.60 13.05
#